data_AF-A0A516HFT2-F1
#
_entry.id   AF-A0A516HFT2-F1
#
_cell.length_a   1.000
_cell.length_b   1.000
_cell.length_c   1.000
_cell.angle_alpha   90.00
_cell.angle_beta   90.00
_cell.angle_gamma   90.00
#
_symmetry.space_group_name_H-M   'P 1'
#
loop_
_entity.id
_entity.type
_entity.pdbx_description
1 polymer ?
#
loop_
_entity_poly.entity_id
_entity_poly.type
_entity_poly.pdbx_seq_one_letter_code
_entity_poly.pdbx_strand_id
1 'polypeptide(L)'
;MNNSAVYFIDVFAALMMIMGIWILFRPEPVYGYIERKRQDLSTHVLAVVVRVILGAALILAASQSSFPLTFKVLGGLSIAAAAVFLLIGRKRFQQLLSWALSIGPNTNHIKLLLTQ
;
A
#
# COMPACT_ATOMS: atom_id res chain seq x y z
N MET A 1 8.66 -29.86 6.57
CA MET A 1 8.56 -28.48 6.05
C MET A 1 9.92 -27.84 6.28
N ASN A 2 10.63 -27.42 5.24
CA ASN A 2 12.04 -27.01 5.34
C ASN A 2 12.15 -25.69 6.14
N ASN A 3 12.97 -25.65 7.20
CA ASN A 3 13.06 -24.49 8.11
C ASN A 3 13.45 -23.20 7.36
N SER A 4 14.18 -23.31 6.26
CA SER A 4 14.55 -22.19 5.39
C SER A 4 13.35 -21.39 4.87
N ALA A 5 12.24 -22.05 4.51
CA ALA A 5 11.06 -21.36 3.98
C ALA A 5 10.36 -20.48 5.03
N VAL A 6 10.40 -20.90 6.29
CA VAL A 6 9.77 -20.17 7.40
C VAL A 6 10.52 -18.86 7.67
N TYR A 7 11.87 -18.91 7.67
CA TYR A 7 12.70 -17.71 7.84
C TYR A 7 12.47 -16.66 6.75
N PHE A 8 12.27 -17.07 5.50
CA PHE A 8 11.96 -16.13 4.42
C PHE A 8 10.65 -15.38 4.65
N ILE A 9 9.62 -16.06 5.15
CA ILE A 9 8.31 -15.45 5.41
C ILE A 9 8.39 -14.46 6.56
N ASP A 10 9.09 -14.80 7.65
CA ASP A 10 9.26 -13.90 8.80
C ASP A 10 10.06 -12.65 8.44
N VAL A 11 11.17 -12.80 7.70
CA VAL A 11 11.97 -11.67 7.24
C VAL A 11 11.17 -10.79 6.27
N PHE A 12 10.42 -11.39 5.35
CA PHE A 12 9.56 -10.66 4.41
C PHE A 12 8.44 -9.91 5.14
N ALA A 13 7.82 -10.52 6.15
CA ALA A 13 6.80 -9.88 6.98
C ALA A 13 7.39 -8.71 7.79
N ALA A 14 8.57 -8.87 8.39
CA ALA A 14 9.27 -7.80 9.09
C ALA A 14 9.60 -6.63 8.15
N LEU A 15 10.11 -6.92 6.95
CA LEU A 15 10.37 -5.91 5.92
C LEU A 15 9.10 -5.15 5.51
N MET A 16 7.98 -5.86 5.30
CA MET A 16 6.69 -5.24 4.99
C MET A 16 6.19 -4.32 6.11
N MET A 17 6.40 -4.73 7.37
CA MET A 17 6.03 -3.91 8.53
C MET A 17 6.88 -2.63 8.59
N ILE A 18 8.19 -2.74 8.42
CA ILE A 18 9.11 -1.59 8.36
C ILE A 18 8.74 -0.67 7.19
N MET A 19 8.45 -1.23 6.02
CA MET A 19 8.05 -0.47 4.84
C MET A 19 6.74 0.29 5.05
N GLY A 20 5.75 -0.35 5.69
CA GLY A 20 4.47 0.27 6.02
C GLY A 20 4.63 1.42 7.02
N ILE A 21 5.46 1.23 8.05
CA ILE A 21 5.79 2.28 9.03
C ILE A 21 6.54 3.43 8.34
N TRP A 22 7.53 3.14 7.49
CA TRP A 22 8.31 4.15 6.80
C TRP A 22 7.47 5.02 5.88
N ILE A 23 6.54 4.41 5.14
CA ILE A 23 5.54 5.12 4.32
C ILE A 23 4.70 6.10 5.14
N LEU A 24 4.38 5.75 6.39
CA LEU A 24 3.55 6.59 7.26
C LEU A 24 4.27 7.85 7.73
N PHE A 25 5.58 7.76 7.98
CA PHE A 25 6.40 8.87 8.49
C PHE A 25 7.04 9.74 7.39
N ARG A 26 7.37 9.17 6.22
CA ARG A 26 8.08 9.87 5.14
C ARG A 26 7.52 9.48 3.76
N PRO A 27 6.40 10.08 3.34
CA PRO A 27 5.75 9.66 2.09
C PRO A 27 6.34 10.32 0.83
N GLU A 28 7.26 11.30 0.97
CA GLU A 28 7.86 12.06 -0.15
C GLU A 28 8.44 11.21 -1.31
N PRO A 29 9.25 10.16 -1.07
CA PRO A 29 9.83 9.37 -2.17
C PRO A 29 8.75 8.60 -2.95
N VAL A 30 7.69 8.21 -2.25
CA VAL A 30 6.58 7.42 -2.79
C VAL A 30 5.66 8.31 -3.63
N TYR A 31 5.38 9.53 -3.17
CA TYR A 31 4.56 10.50 -3.90
C TYR A 31 5.18 10.92 -5.23
N GLY A 32 6.49 11.20 -5.28
CA GLY A 32 7.16 11.58 -6.53
C GLY A 32 7.15 10.50 -7.61
N TYR A 33 7.18 9.22 -7.21
CA TYR A 33 7.09 8.10 -8.15
C TYR A 33 5.65 7.86 -8.65
N ILE A 34 4.67 8.02 -7.75
CA ILE A 34 3.24 7.89 -8.07
C ILE A 34 2.78 9.02 -9.00
N GLU A 35 3.27 10.25 -8.80
CA GLU A 35 2.89 11.42 -9.60
C GLU A 35 3.38 11.30 -11.06
N ARG A 36 4.55 10.69 -11.29
CA ARG A 36 5.06 10.39 -12.63
C ARG A 36 4.30 9.29 -13.38
N LYS A 37 3.63 8.36 -12.67
CA LYS A 37 2.85 7.26 -13.24
C LYS A 37 1.33 7.37 -13.02
N ARG A 38 0.86 8.53 -12.54
CA ARG A 38 -0.54 8.81 -12.16
C ARG A 38 -1.55 8.63 -13.31
N GLN A 39 -1.08 8.75 -14.54
CA GLN A 39 -1.91 8.67 -15.75
C GLN A 39 -2.14 7.24 -16.25
N ASP A 40 -1.34 6.26 -15.80
CA ASP A 40 -1.38 4.93 -16.38
C ASP A 40 -2.41 4.01 -15.70
N LEU A 41 -3.27 3.38 -16.51
CA LEU A 41 -4.33 2.45 -16.06
C LEU A 41 -3.76 1.27 -15.24
N SER A 42 -2.50 0.94 -15.49
CA SER A 42 -1.76 -0.13 -14.83
C SER A 42 -1.67 0.06 -13.31
N THR A 43 -1.51 1.29 -12.81
CA THR A 43 -1.25 1.53 -11.38
C THR A 43 -2.44 1.18 -10.48
N HIS A 44 -3.67 1.41 -10.94
CA HIS A 44 -4.88 1.08 -10.17
C HIS A 44 -5.14 -0.42 -10.17
N VAL A 45 -5.06 -1.06 -11.33
CA VAL A 45 -5.25 -2.51 -11.46
C VAL A 45 -4.16 -3.25 -10.68
N LEU A 46 -2.90 -2.83 -10.79
CA LEU A 46 -1.78 -3.40 -10.04
C LEU A 46 -2.01 -3.29 -8.53
N ALA A 47 -2.49 -2.13 -8.04
CA ALA A 47 -2.74 -1.93 -6.61
C ALA A 47 -3.88 -2.81 -6.06
N VAL A 48 -4.87 -3.15 -6.88
CA VAL A 48 -5.95 -4.08 -6.51
C VAL A 48 -5.43 -5.52 -6.56
N VAL A 49 -4.80 -5.92 -7.67
CA VAL A 49 -4.25 -7.27 -7.86
C VAL A 49 -3.26 -7.63 -6.76
N VAL A 50 -2.30 -6.75 -6.46
CA VAL A 50 -1.32 -6.96 -5.40
C VAL A 50 -1.98 -7.14 -4.03
N ARG A 51 -3.02 -6.36 -3.71
CA ARG A 51 -3.77 -6.50 -2.44
C ARG A 51 -4.55 -7.79 -2.33
N VAL A 52 -5.12 -8.28 -3.43
CA VAL A 52 -5.82 -9.57 -3.48
C VAL A 52 -4.82 -10.71 -3.28
N ILE A 53 -3.70 -10.69 -4.00
CA ILE A 53 -2.63 -11.70 -3.87
C ILE A 53 -2.09 -11.72 -2.44
N LEU A 54 -1.76 -10.54 -1.87
CA LEU A 54 -1.30 -10.44 -0.49
C LEU A 54 -2.34 -10.93 0.52
N GLY A 55 -3.61 -10.52 0.37
CA GLY A 55 -4.69 -10.94 1.26
C GLY A 55 -4.92 -12.45 1.23
N ALA A 56 -4.91 -13.05 0.03
CA ALA A 56 -5.02 -14.49 -0.15
C ALA A 56 -3.79 -15.22 0.45
N ALA A 57 -2.58 -14.72 0.20
CA ALA A 57 -1.36 -15.28 0.77
C ALA A 57 -1.36 -15.25 2.30
N LEU A 58 -1.85 -14.17 2.91
CA LEU A 58 -2.01 -14.05 4.36
C LEU A 58 -3.01 -15.07 4.92
N ILE A 59 -4.16 -15.27 4.25
CA ILE A 59 -5.16 -16.27 4.67
C ILE A 59 -4.61 -17.69 4.55
N LEU A 60 -3.88 -17.99 3.47
CA LEU A 60 -3.25 -19.31 3.27
C LEU A 60 -2.11 -19.56 4.26
N ALA A 61 -1.32 -18.54 4.59
CA ALA A 61 -0.28 -18.62 5.62
C ALA A 61 -0.87 -18.72 7.04
N ALA A 62 -2.11 -18.27 7.26
CA ALA A 62 -2.76 -18.27 8.56
C ALA A 62 -2.85 -19.68 9.17
N SER A 63 -3.06 -20.72 8.36
CA SER A 63 -3.15 -22.11 8.86
C SER A 63 -1.83 -22.66 9.38
N GLN A 64 -0.70 -22.02 9.06
CA GLN A 64 0.64 -22.45 9.46
C GLN A 64 1.25 -21.56 10.54
N SER A 65 0.57 -20.48 10.93
CA SER A 65 1.06 -19.50 11.89
C SER A 65 0.52 -19.76 13.29
N SER A 66 1.30 -19.44 14.32
CA SER A 66 0.89 -19.49 15.74
C SER A 66 -0.28 -18.55 16.07
N PHE A 67 -0.57 -17.57 15.21
CA PHE A 67 -1.67 -16.61 15.38
C PHE A 67 -2.63 -16.63 14.17
N PRO A 68 -3.36 -17.74 13.94
CA PRO A 68 -4.21 -17.93 12.75
C PRO A 68 -5.33 -16.88 12.65
N LEU A 69 -5.80 -16.35 13.78
CA LEU A 69 -6.85 -15.35 13.81
C LEU A 69 -6.37 -14.00 13.25
N THR A 70 -5.17 -13.55 13.65
CA THR A 70 -4.59 -12.27 13.21
C THR A 70 -4.37 -12.25 11.70
N PHE A 71 -3.83 -13.33 11.14
CA PHE A 71 -3.57 -13.45 9.70
C PHE A 71 -4.88 -13.49 8.89
N LYS A 72 -5.93 -14.18 9.38
CA LYS A 72 -7.25 -14.17 8.74
C LYS A 72 -7.88 -12.79 8.72
N VAL A 73 -7.83 -12.06 9.84
CA VAL A 73 -8.38 -10.70 9.92
C VAL A 73 -7.63 -9.74 9.00
N LEU A 74 -6.29 -9.75 9.01
CA LEU A 74 -5.48 -8.91 8.14
C LEU A 74 -5.68 -9.24 6.66
N GLY A 75 -5.72 -10.53 6.31
CA GLY A 75 -5.96 -10.97 4.94
C GLY A 75 -7.35 -10.60 4.44
N GLY A 76 -8.38 -10.79 5.28
CA GLY A 76 -9.74 -10.35 4.99
C GLY A 76 -9.85 -8.84 4.80
N LEU A 77 -9.19 -8.05 5.66
CA LEU A 77 -9.14 -6.59 5.55
C LEU A 77 -8.47 -6.14 4.24
N SER A 78 -7.41 -6.81 3.81
CA SER A 78 -6.73 -6.52 2.53
C SER A 78 -7.64 -6.78 1.33
N ILE A 79 -8.37 -7.89 1.33
CA ILE A 79 -9.34 -8.23 0.26
C ILE A 79 -10.50 -7.23 0.26
N ALA A 80 -11.04 -6.88 1.43
CA ALA A 80 -12.09 -5.88 1.54
C ALA A 80 -11.64 -4.52 0.98
N ALA A 81 -10.41 -4.07 1.32
CA ALA A 81 -9.84 -2.86 0.76
C ALA A 81 -9.70 -2.94 -0.77
N ALA A 82 -9.25 -4.08 -1.31
CA ALA A 82 -9.19 -4.30 -2.76
C ALA A 82 -10.58 -4.19 -3.42
N ALA A 83 -11.61 -4.77 -2.80
CA ALA A 83 -12.98 -4.68 -3.27
C ALA A 83 -13.51 -3.24 -3.25
N VAL A 84 -13.24 -2.49 -2.16
CA VAL A 84 -13.61 -1.07 -2.07
C VAL A 84 -12.91 -0.26 -3.17
N PHE A 85 -11.62 -0.48 -3.43
CA PHE A 85 -10.91 0.21 -4.51
C PHE A 85 -11.47 -0.13 -5.89
N LEU A 86 -11.85 -1.39 -6.11
CA LEU A 86 -12.48 -1.84 -7.34
C LEU A 86 -13.85 -1.16 -7.54
N LEU A 87 -14.67 -1.07 -6.48
CA LEU A 87 -16.01 -0.47 -6.51
C LEU A 87 -15.99 1.06 -6.68
N ILE A 88 -15.05 1.74 -6.01
CA ILE A 88 -14.91 3.21 -6.07
C ILE A 88 -14.45 3.67 -7.47
N GLY A 89 -13.70 2.84 -8.19
CA GLY A 89 -13.23 3.10 -9.54
C GLY A 89 -12.18 4.22 -9.65
N ARG A 90 -11.64 4.39 -10.86
CA ARG A 90 -10.48 5.26 -11.14
C ARG A 90 -10.66 6.72 -10.74
N LYS A 91 -11.83 7.31 -11.04
CA LYS A 91 -12.06 8.76 -10.89
C LYS A 91 -12.01 9.18 -9.42
N ARG A 92 -12.66 8.41 -8.55
CA ARG A 92 -12.66 8.68 -7.11
C ARG A 92 -11.33 8.32 -6.46
N PHE A 93 -10.62 7.29 -6.95
CA PHE A 93 -9.25 7.02 -6.50
C PHE A 93 -8.30 8.18 -6.79
N GLN A 94 -8.38 8.78 -7.98
CA GLN A 94 -7.57 9.96 -8.33
C GLN A 94 -7.91 11.19 -7.47
N GLN A 95 -9.20 11.37 -7.11
CA GLN A 95 -9.65 12.41 -6.18
C GLN A 95 -9.14 12.19 -4.75
N LEU A 96 -9.16 10.95 -4.25
CA LEU A 96 -8.60 10.61 -2.95
C LEU A 96 -7.09 10.81 -2.93
N LEU A 97 -6.41 10.45 -4.01
CA LEU A 97 -4.97 10.66 -4.12
C LEU A 97 -4.62 12.15 -4.22
N SER A 98 -5.43 12.97 -4.91
CA SER A 98 -5.22 14.44 -4.94
C SER A 98 -5.49 15.08 -3.59
N TRP A 99 -6.52 14.60 -2.88
CA TRP A 99 -6.80 15.03 -1.50
C TRP A 99 -5.65 14.64 -0.56
N ALA A 100 -5.17 13.41 -0.62
CA ALA A 100 -4.05 12.94 0.20
C ALA A 100 -2.75 13.70 -0.09
N LEU A 101 -2.48 14.01 -1.37
CA LEU A 101 -1.34 14.84 -1.76
C LEU A 101 -1.48 16.28 -1.23
N SER A 102 -2.69 16.83 -1.19
CA SER A 102 -2.93 18.19 -0.68
C SER A 102 -2.77 18.32 0.85
N ILE A 103 -2.73 17.19 1.57
CA ILE A 103 -2.45 17.14 3.02
C ILE A 103 -0.94 17.15 3.30
N GLY A 104 -0.10 16.81 2.32
CA GLY A 104 1.34 17.00 2.41
C GLY A 104 1.69 18.50 2.47
N PRO A 105 2.81 18.88 3.11
CA PRO A 105 3.22 20.27 3.21
C PRO A 105 3.24 20.89 1.81
N ASN A 106 2.38 21.87 1.62
CA ASN A 106 2.17 22.60 0.38
C ASN A 106 3.45 23.40 0.03
N THR A 107 4.40 22.75 -0.63
CA THR A 107 5.68 23.36 -1.06
C THR A 107 5.50 24.35 -2.23
N ASN A 108 4.29 24.50 -2.77
CA ASN A 108 4.03 25.43 -3.86
C ASN A 108 4.01 26.91 -3.42
N HIS A 109 3.87 27.22 -2.13
CA HIS A 109 3.94 28.62 -1.66
C HIS A 109 5.36 29.16 -1.53
N ILE A 110 6.39 28.30 -1.49
CA ILE A 110 7.78 28.74 -1.22
C ILE A 110 8.50 29.16 -2.52
N LYS A 111 8.04 28.70 -3.69
CA LYS A 111 8.60 29.14 -4.97
C LYS A 111 8.23 30.56 -5.38
N LEU A 112 7.20 31.16 -4.76
CA LEU A 112 6.74 32.52 -5.09
C LEU A 112 7.45 33.63 -4.29
N LEU A 113 8.23 33.27 -3.25
CA LEU A 113 8.94 34.24 -2.40
C LEU A 113 10.46 34.33 -2.67
N LEU A 114 10.99 33.51 -3.59
CA LEU A 114 12.41 33.51 -3.98
C LEU A 114 12.65 34.03 -5.41
N THR A 115 11.67 34.72 -5.99
CA THR A 115 11.77 35.33 -7.34
C THR A 115 11.26 36.78 -7.34
N GLN A 116 11.46 37.48 -6.22
CA GLN A 116 11.37 38.95 -6.12
C GLN A 116 12.73 39.49 -5.74
#